data_AF-A0A9D5RR16-F1
#
_entry.id   AF-A0A9D5RR16-F1
#
_cell.length_a   1.000
_cell.length_b   1.000
_cell.length_c   1.000
_cell.angle_alpha   90.00
_cell.angle_beta   90.00
_cell.angle_gamma   90.00
#
_symmetry.space_group_name_H-M   'P 1'
#
loop_
_entity.id
_entity.type
_entity.pdbx_description
1 polymer ?
#
loop_
_entity_poly.entity_id
_entity_poly.type
_entity_poly.pdbx_seq_one_letter_code
_entity_poly.pdbx_strand_id
1 'polypeptide(L)'
;MRNAILRYGRFDACYFDRGKQYVAKQLKLSLAKLSIRIRHAPPESGKSKGKIEKFHQTVDFFLEEAKAKKLRTLEDLNRYWEIFLDEYYQKKPHDGIREYYESLKVPVPKEGISPLQEWNRDSRSLVYLDAGVVAEAFLYHEKRKVDKGGCISFQGRKYETKTSLIGFTVEIAYDPMAPETVTVHYPGIVPFQAKPLEISSYCDQKPALPASMQPVEPETSRFLDALEKKYNESMQQRADAISFSSYGKEVLANGNV
;
A
#
# COMPACT_ATOMS: atom_id res chain seq x y z
N MET A 1 -2.66 -8.68 13.92
CA MET A 1 -3.37 -8.87 15.22
C MET A 1 -4.75 -8.23 15.24
N ARG A 2 -4.87 -6.94 14.88
CA ARG A 2 -6.16 -6.25 14.67
C ARG A 2 -7.19 -7.08 13.89
N ASN A 3 -6.84 -7.52 12.68
CA ASN A 3 -7.76 -8.30 11.81
C ASN A 3 -8.20 -9.63 12.44
N ALA A 4 -7.33 -10.28 13.22
CA ALA A 4 -7.68 -11.53 13.90
C ALA A 4 -8.76 -11.31 14.97
N ILE A 5 -8.67 -10.23 15.74
CA ILE A 5 -9.66 -9.87 16.77
C ILE A 5 -10.99 -9.48 16.11
N LEU A 6 -10.96 -8.81 14.96
CA LEU A 6 -12.17 -8.45 14.22
C LEU A 6 -12.86 -9.68 13.62
N ARG A 7 -12.10 -10.63 13.05
CA ARG A 7 -12.65 -11.82 12.39
C ARG A 7 -13.11 -12.90 13.37
N TYR A 8 -12.32 -13.16 14.43
CA TYR A 8 -12.53 -14.29 15.35
C TYR A 8 -12.96 -13.87 16.76
N GLY A 9 -13.16 -12.56 16.99
CA GLY A 9 -13.52 -12.02 18.28
C GLY A 9 -12.35 -11.91 19.26
N ARG A 10 -12.67 -11.40 20.45
CA ARG A 10 -11.73 -11.24 21.55
C ARG A 10 -11.38 -12.58 22.18
N PHE A 11 -10.10 -12.81 22.39
CA PHE A 11 -9.55 -13.95 23.11
C PHE A 11 -8.91 -13.53 24.44
N ASP A 12 -8.67 -14.48 25.36
CA ASP A 12 -8.20 -14.16 26.71
C ASP A 12 -6.70 -13.88 26.79
N ALA A 13 -5.91 -14.59 25.99
CA ALA A 13 -4.47 -14.48 26.03
C ALA A 13 -3.82 -14.79 24.68
N CYS A 14 -2.71 -14.12 24.40
CA CYS A 14 -1.79 -14.43 23.31
C CYS A 14 -0.50 -15.03 23.86
N TYR A 15 0.05 -15.99 23.13
CA TYR A 15 1.32 -16.62 23.44
C TYR A 15 2.34 -16.25 22.37
N PHE A 16 3.38 -15.53 22.76
CA PHE A 16 4.43 -15.08 21.86
C PHE A 16 5.80 -15.60 22.27
N ASP A 17 6.73 -15.63 21.33
CA ASP A 17 8.14 -15.74 21.67
C ASP A 17 8.65 -14.40 22.27
N ARG A 18 9.96 -14.35 22.57
CA ARG A 18 10.64 -13.14 23.05
C ARG A 18 11.26 -12.31 21.93
N GLY A 19 10.80 -12.50 20.69
CA GLY A 19 11.23 -11.68 19.57
C GLY A 19 10.94 -10.21 19.81
N LYS A 20 11.83 -9.32 19.34
CA LYS A 20 11.73 -7.86 19.59
C LYS A 20 10.37 -7.28 19.20
N GLN A 21 9.77 -7.80 18.13
CA GLN A 21 8.44 -7.39 17.63
C GLN A 21 7.32 -7.67 18.65
N TYR A 22 7.40 -8.79 19.37
CA TYR A 22 6.37 -9.21 20.33
C TYR A 22 6.58 -8.68 21.75
N VAL A 23 7.79 -8.18 22.06
CA VAL A 23 8.11 -7.54 23.35
C VAL A 23 7.82 -6.03 23.33
N ALA A 24 7.52 -5.48 22.15
CA ALA A 24 7.28 -4.05 21.96
C ALA A 24 6.21 -3.50 22.93
N LYS A 25 6.54 -2.36 23.56
CA LYS A 25 5.65 -1.67 24.52
C LYS A 25 4.28 -1.39 23.93
N GLN A 26 4.24 -1.01 22.65
CA GLN A 26 3.03 -0.68 21.94
C GLN A 26 2.05 -1.86 21.86
N LEU A 27 2.54 -3.04 21.46
CA LEU A 27 1.71 -4.25 21.40
C LEU A 27 1.11 -4.59 22.77
N LYS A 28 1.91 -4.42 23.83
CA LYS A 28 1.46 -4.62 25.22
C LYS A 28 0.36 -3.65 25.61
N LEU A 29 0.49 -2.37 25.28
CA LEU A 29 -0.52 -1.36 25.56
C LEU A 29 -1.81 -1.61 24.79
N SER A 30 -1.72 -1.91 23.48
CA SER A 30 -2.89 -2.18 22.64
C SER A 30 -3.70 -3.38 23.15
N LEU A 31 -3.03 -4.47 23.49
CA LEU A 31 -3.71 -5.66 23.99
C LEU A 31 -4.23 -5.48 25.41
N ALA A 32 -3.53 -4.72 26.26
CA ALA A 32 -4.01 -4.38 27.60
C ALA A 32 -5.29 -3.54 27.54
N LYS A 33 -5.42 -2.57 26.61
CA LYS A 33 -6.66 -1.81 26.38
C LYS A 33 -7.84 -2.72 26.04
N LEU A 34 -7.60 -3.78 25.27
CA LEU A 34 -8.61 -4.79 24.91
C LEU A 34 -8.78 -5.87 25.99
N SER A 35 -8.11 -5.74 27.14
CA SER A 35 -8.12 -6.72 28.23
C SER A 35 -7.72 -8.13 27.78
N ILE A 36 -6.70 -8.20 26.92
CA ILE A 36 -6.07 -9.40 26.39
C ILE A 36 -4.70 -9.57 27.05
N ARG A 37 -4.45 -10.73 27.67
CA ARG A 37 -3.16 -10.99 28.35
C ARG A 37 -2.09 -11.44 27.36
N ILE A 38 -0.86 -11.00 27.56
CA ILE A 38 0.29 -11.50 26.79
C ILE A 38 1.08 -12.47 27.67
N ARG A 39 1.32 -13.68 27.16
CA ARG A 39 2.22 -14.66 27.73
C ARG A 39 3.41 -14.84 26.79
N HIS A 40 4.60 -14.92 27.36
CA HIS A 40 5.81 -15.19 26.60
C HIS A 40 6.32 -16.59 26.88
N ALA A 41 6.91 -17.21 25.86
CA ALA A 41 7.58 -18.48 26.03
C ALA A 41 8.72 -18.37 27.06
N PRO A 42 8.83 -19.33 28.00
CA PRO A 42 9.97 -19.40 28.89
C PRO A 42 11.25 -19.72 28.08
N PRO A 43 12.43 -19.35 28.60
CA PRO A 43 13.71 -19.76 28.00
C PRO A 43 13.72 -21.26 27.71
N GLU A 44 14.29 -21.66 26.57
CA GLU A 44 14.55 -23.07 26.22
C GLU A 44 13.31 -23.98 26.05
N SER A 45 12.10 -23.41 25.95
CA SER A 45 10.90 -24.20 25.65
C SER A 45 10.76 -24.53 24.16
N GLY A 46 11.37 -25.66 23.73
CA GLY A 46 11.23 -26.20 22.38
C GLY A 46 9.82 -26.71 22.04
N LYS A 47 9.07 -27.19 23.05
CA LYS A 47 7.72 -27.79 22.84
C LYS A 47 6.71 -26.85 22.19
N SER A 48 6.83 -25.55 22.44
CA SER A 48 5.92 -24.54 21.88
C SER A 48 6.24 -24.13 20.44
N LYS A 49 7.39 -24.53 19.88
CA LYS A 49 7.86 -24.08 18.56
C LYS A 49 7.47 -25.00 17.40
N GLY A 50 7.21 -26.29 17.66
CA GLY A 50 6.91 -27.25 16.58
C GLY A 50 5.68 -26.89 15.74
N LYS A 51 4.64 -26.28 16.35
CA LYS A 51 3.44 -25.84 15.62
C LYS A 51 3.74 -24.75 14.60
N ILE A 52 4.56 -23.76 14.96
CA ILE A 52 4.91 -22.66 14.05
C ILE A 52 5.87 -23.12 12.96
N GLU A 53 6.79 -24.04 13.27
CA GLU A 53 7.69 -24.64 12.27
C GLU A 53 6.90 -25.43 11.22
N LYS A 54 5.92 -26.23 11.63
CA LYS A 54 5.05 -26.95 10.69
C LYS A 54 4.20 -26.01 9.84
N PHE A 55 3.73 -24.90 10.44
CA PHE A 55 3.03 -23.86 9.70
C PHE A 55 3.94 -23.19 8.67
N HIS A 56 5.19 -22.86 9.01
CA HIS A 56 6.15 -22.29 8.06
C HIS A 56 6.42 -23.22 6.87
N GLN A 57 6.54 -24.53 7.09
CA GLN A 57 6.63 -25.49 5.97
C GLN A 57 5.41 -25.45 5.04
N THR A 58 4.23 -25.18 5.59
CA THR A 58 2.99 -25.04 4.80
C THR A 58 2.95 -23.72 4.03
N VAL A 59 3.52 -22.65 4.61
CA VAL A 59 3.73 -21.38 3.91
C VAL A 59 4.74 -21.56 2.77
N ASP A 60 5.84 -22.26 2.99
CA ASP A 60 6.85 -22.54 1.96
C ASP A 60 6.23 -23.28 0.77
N PHE A 61 5.40 -24.29 1.04
CA PHE A 61 4.63 -24.99 0.01
C PHE A 61 3.71 -24.05 -0.78
N PHE A 62 2.98 -23.15 -0.10
CA PHE A 62 2.18 -22.13 -0.79
C PHE A 62 3.04 -21.21 -1.67
N LEU A 63 4.23 -20.81 -1.19
CA LEU A 63 5.12 -19.95 -1.96
C LEU A 63 5.66 -20.66 -3.21
N GLU A 64 5.87 -21.97 -3.17
CA GLU A 64 6.21 -22.76 -4.36
C GLU A 64 5.07 -22.79 -5.38
N GLU A 65 3.84 -23.02 -4.94
CA GLU A 65 2.63 -22.97 -5.79
C GLU A 65 2.39 -21.56 -6.37
N ALA A 66 2.60 -20.52 -5.57
CA ALA A 66 2.50 -19.13 -5.99
C ALA A 66 3.54 -18.78 -7.07
N LYS A 67 4.77 -19.29 -6.92
CA LYS A 67 5.83 -19.16 -7.94
C LYS A 67 5.46 -19.90 -9.22
N ALA A 68 4.94 -21.12 -9.12
CA ALA A 68 4.49 -21.90 -10.28
C ALA A 68 3.35 -21.20 -11.05
N LYS A 69 2.43 -20.58 -10.32
CA LYS A 69 1.33 -19.77 -10.88
C LYS A 69 1.78 -18.40 -11.44
N LYS A 70 3.03 -17.99 -11.19
CA LYS A 70 3.63 -16.72 -11.66
C LYS A 70 2.85 -15.48 -11.23
N LEU A 71 2.43 -15.42 -9.97
CA LEU A 71 1.77 -14.24 -9.41
C LEU A 71 2.72 -13.03 -9.48
N ARG A 72 2.25 -11.92 -10.05
CA ARG A 72 3.07 -10.72 -10.28
C ARG A 72 2.72 -9.54 -9.37
N THR A 73 1.55 -9.56 -8.75
CA THR A 73 1.04 -8.48 -7.91
C THR A 73 0.92 -8.95 -6.46
N LEU A 74 1.07 -8.01 -5.51
CA LEU A 74 0.90 -8.30 -4.09
C LEU A 74 -0.57 -8.60 -3.76
N GLU A 75 -1.47 -7.93 -4.46
CA GLU A 75 -2.92 -8.11 -4.35
C GLU A 75 -3.32 -9.54 -4.73
N ASP A 76 -2.78 -10.06 -5.84
CA ASP A 76 -3.02 -11.44 -6.24
C ASP A 76 -2.45 -12.43 -5.23
N LEU A 77 -1.23 -12.18 -4.73
CA LEU A 77 -0.61 -13.04 -3.71
C LEU A 77 -1.47 -13.12 -2.45
N ASN A 78 -1.94 -11.97 -1.94
CA ASN A 78 -2.81 -11.90 -0.77
C ASN A 78 -4.15 -12.63 -1.01
N ARG A 79 -4.76 -12.44 -2.18
CA ARG A 79 -6.01 -13.13 -2.55
C ARG A 79 -5.84 -14.65 -2.57
N TYR A 80 -4.81 -15.15 -3.24
CA TYR A 80 -4.55 -16.59 -3.29
C TYR A 80 -4.13 -17.16 -1.94
N TRP A 81 -3.46 -16.37 -1.11
CA TRP A 81 -3.13 -16.75 0.25
C TRP A 81 -4.38 -16.95 1.11
N GLU A 82 -5.35 -16.04 1.03
CA GLU A 82 -6.64 -16.19 1.72
C GLU A 82 -7.38 -17.45 1.26
N ILE A 83 -7.45 -17.69 -0.05
CA ILE A 83 -8.07 -18.90 -0.62
C ILE A 83 -7.35 -20.16 -0.11
N PHE A 84 -6.02 -20.17 -0.14
CA PHE A 84 -5.22 -21.30 0.32
C PHE A 84 -5.46 -21.60 1.81
N LEU A 85 -5.54 -20.56 2.64
CA LEU A 85 -5.80 -20.74 4.07
C LEU A 85 -7.21 -21.28 4.34
N ASP A 86 -8.23 -20.73 3.69
CA ASP A 86 -9.63 -21.08 3.95
C ASP A 86 -10.02 -22.43 3.31
N GLU A 87 -9.54 -22.73 2.10
CA GLU A 87 -9.92 -23.95 1.38
C GLU A 87 -8.99 -25.14 1.65
N TYR A 88 -7.69 -24.91 1.81
CA TYR A 88 -6.73 -26.00 2.02
C TYR A 88 -6.37 -26.16 3.50
N TYR A 89 -5.74 -25.14 4.10
CA TYR A 89 -5.15 -25.28 5.43
C TYR A 89 -6.19 -25.56 6.52
N GLN A 90 -7.28 -24.79 6.57
CA GLN A 90 -8.30 -24.95 7.61
C GLN A 90 -9.11 -26.24 7.48
N LYS A 91 -9.27 -26.76 6.26
CA LYS A 91 -10.06 -27.97 5.97
C LYS A 91 -9.23 -29.25 6.01
N LYS A 92 -7.90 -29.17 5.85
CA LYS A 92 -7.01 -30.32 5.89
C LYS A 92 -6.83 -30.85 7.33
N PRO A 93 -6.95 -32.17 7.55
CA PRO A 93 -6.63 -32.79 8.83
C PRO A 93 -5.17 -32.60 9.24
N HIS A 94 -4.92 -32.31 10.52
CA HIS A 94 -3.56 -32.11 11.06
C HIS A 94 -3.17 -33.23 12.02
N ASP A 95 -1.98 -33.80 11.83
CA ASP A 95 -1.46 -34.88 12.68
C ASP A 95 -1.31 -34.46 14.14
N GLY A 96 -0.88 -33.21 14.41
CA GLY A 96 -0.76 -32.71 15.77
C GLY A 96 -2.09 -32.63 16.55
N ILE A 97 -3.24 -32.54 15.85
CA ILE A 97 -4.56 -32.63 16.50
C ILE A 97 -4.89 -34.09 16.80
N ARG A 98 -4.60 -35.00 15.86
CA ARG A 98 -4.77 -36.45 16.06
C ARG A 98 -3.95 -36.92 17.28
N GLU A 99 -2.66 -36.60 17.33
CA GLU A 99 -1.77 -36.97 18.44
C GLU A 99 -2.27 -36.47 19.80
N TYR A 100 -2.87 -35.27 19.84
CA TYR A 100 -3.45 -34.71 21.06
C TYR A 100 -4.61 -35.59 21.58
N TYR A 101 -5.56 -35.96 20.73
CA TYR A 101 -6.69 -36.80 21.13
C TYR A 101 -6.27 -38.24 21.45
N GLU A 102 -5.30 -38.78 20.71
CA GLU A 102 -4.70 -40.09 21.01
C GLU A 102 -4.03 -40.11 22.39
N SER A 103 -3.34 -39.02 22.77
CA SER A 103 -2.74 -38.88 24.11
C SER A 103 -3.78 -38.88 25.24
N LEU A 104 -5.01 -38.43 24.94
CA LEU A 104 -6.15 -38.44 25.84
C LEU A 104 -6.94 -39.76 25.79
N LYS A 105 -6.48 -40.74 24.99
CA LYS A 105 -7.17 -42.02 24.73
C LYS A 105 -8.58 -41.85 24.14
N VAL A 106 -8.80 -40.74 23.43
CA VAL A 106 -10.06 -40.49 22.71
C VAL A 106 -9.91 -41.04 21.29
N PRO A 107 -10.88 -41.83 20.79
CA PRO A 107 -10.80 -42.37 19.44
C PRO A 107 -10.90 -41.24 18.40
N VAL A 108 -9.93 -41.20 17.48
CA VAL A 108 -9.88 -40.24 16.39
C VAL A 108 -10.41 -40.89 15.11
N PRO A 109 -11.25 -40.21 14.31
CA PRO A 109 -11.67 -40.70 13.00
C PRO A 109 -10.47 -41.00 12.10
N LYS A 110 -10.59 -42.02 11.24
CA LYS A 110 -9.52 -42.36 10.26
C LYS A 110 -9.17 -41.19 9.35
N GLU A 111 -10.17 -40.38 9.00
CA GLU A 111 -10.03 -39.16 8.19
C GLU A 111 -9.24 -38.05 8.92
N GLY A 112 -9.01 -38.17 10.23
CA GLY A 112 -8.38 -37.15 11.05
C GLY A 112 -9.34 -36.04 11.48
N ILE A 113 -8.79 -34.97 12.06
CA ILE A 113 -9.56 -33.81 12.52
C ILE A 113 -8.91 -32.56 11.92
N SER A 114 -9.71 -31.73 11.23
CA SER A 114 -9.24 -30.47 10.66
C SER A 114 -9.28 -29.33 11.68
N PRO A 115 -8.43 -28.29 11.53
CA PRO A 115 -8.49 -27.10 12.38
C PRO A 115 -9.87 -26.45 12.42
N LEU A 116 -10.59 -26.42 11.29
CA LEU A 116 -11.95 -25.87 11.22
C LEU A 116 -12.94 -26.71 12.04
N GLN A 117 -12.85 -28.04 11.95
CA GLN A 117 -13.69 -28.94 12.76
C GLN A 117 -13.41 -28.74 14.25
N GLU A 118 -12.14 -28.65 14.63
CA GLU A 118 -11.75 -28.43 16.02
C GLU A 118 -12.22 -27.07 16.54
N TRP A 119 -12.10 -26.02 15.72
CA TRP A 119 -12.62 -24.69 16.04
C TRP A 119 -14.13 -24.69 16.26
N ASN A 120 -14.89 -25.36 15.38
CA ASN A 120 -16.35 -25.42 15.47
C ASN A 120 -16.86 -26.32 16.61
N ARG A 121 -16.01 -27.19 17.18
CA ARG A 121 -16.35 -27.99 18.37
C ARG A 121 -16.31 -27.17 19.65
N ASP A 122 -15.59 -26.06 19.68
CA ASP A 122 -15.53 -25.21 20.87
C ASP A 122 -16.92 -24.61 21.14
N SER A 123 -17.48 -24.94 22.30
CA SER A 123 -18.77 -24.42 22.77
C SER A 123 -18.72 -22.95 23.21
N ARG A 124 -17.53 -22.37 23.34
CA ARG A 124 -17.34 -21.00 23.81
C ARG A 124 -17.86 -20.00 22.78
N SER A 125 -18.82 -19.17 23.18
CA SER A 125 -19.31 -18.06 22.36
C SER A 125 -18.22 -17.00 22.11
N LEU A 126 -18.11 -16.56 20.86
CA LEU A 126 -17.19 -15.50 20.46
C LEU A 126 -17.72 -14.14 20.92
N VAL A 127 -16.84 -13.34 21.53
CA VAL A 127 -17.16 -11.96 21.95
C VAL A 127 -16.56 -11.00 20.93
N TYR A 128 -17.41 -10.38 20.13
CA TYR A 128 -16.97 -9.37 19.16
C TYR A 128 -16.88 -7.99 19.83
N LEU A 129 -15.82 -7.26 19.52
CA LEU A 129 -15.63 -5.88 19.96
C LEU A 129 -15.99 -4.94 18.82
N ASP A 130 -16.45 -3.74 19.17
CA ASP A 130 -16.71 -2.70 18.18
C ASP A 130 -15.43 -2.35 17.40
N ALA A 131 -15.58 -2.15 16.09
CA ALA A 131 -14.46 -1.91 15.19
C ALA A 131 -13.71 -0.61 15.52
N GLY A 132 -14.42 0.42 16.01
CA GLY A 132 -13.84 1.68 16.48
C GLY A 132 -12.98 1.47 17.72
N VAL A 133 -13.48 0.72 18.71
CA VAL A 133 -12.72 0.38 19.93
C VAL A 133 -11.45 -0.40 19.60
N VAL A 134 -11.54 -1.38 18.68
CA VAL A 134 -10.36 -2.13 18.24
C VAL A 134 -9.39 -1.21 17.49
N ALA A 135 -9.88 -0.35 16.61
CA ALA A 135 -9.02 0.60 15.88
C ALA A 135 -8.26 1.52 16.85
N GLU A 136 -8.96 2.13 17.81
CA GLU A 136 -8.37 3.03 18.80
C GLU A 136 -7.31 2.32 19.66
N ALA A 137 -7.54 1.06 20.04
CA ALA A 137 -6.58 0.31 20.83
C ALA A 137 -5.25 0.08 20.09
N PHE A 138 -5.28 -0.08 18.76
CA PHE A 138 -4.09 -0.31 17.94
C PHE A 138 -3.40 0.97 17.44
N LEU A 139 -3.96 2.16 17.71
CA LEU A 139 -3.30 3.43 17.38
C LEU A 139 -1.98 3.59 18.16
N TYR A 140 -0.96 4.07 17.47
CA TYR A 140 0.36 4.35 18.04
C TYR A 140 0.34 5.69 18.75
N HIS A 141 0.84 5.67 19.99
CA HIS A 141 0.87 6.84 20.85
C HIS A 141 2.30 7.35 20.99
N GLU A 142 2.52 8.62 20.68
CA GLU A 142 3.81 9.30 20.89
C GLU A 142 3.59 10.70 21.49
N LYS A 143 4.51 11.15 22.35
CA LYS A 143 4.46 12.51 22.89
C LYS A 143 5.30 13.43 22.02
N ARG A 144 4.72 14.56 21.60
CA ARG A 144 5.40 15.56 20.77
C ARG A 144 5.14 16.96 21.33
N LYS A 145 6.16 17.82 21.25
CA LYS A 145 6.06 19.21 21.66
C LYS A 145 5.57 20.07 20.49
N VAL A 146 4.62 20.95 20.76
CA VAL A 146 4.12 21.91 19.77
C VAL A 146 5.11 23.08 19.66
N ASP A 147 5.50 23.37 18.42
CA ASP A 147 6.42 24.47 18.10
C ASP A 147 5.74 25.85 18.27
N LYS A 148 6.52 26.93 18.24
CA LYS A 148 6.03 28.31 18.33
C LYS A 148 5.02 28.66 17.23
N GLY A 149 5.10 27.98 16.09
CA GLY A 149 4.14 28.10 14.98
C GLY A 149 2.88 27.26 15.13
N GLY A 150 2.61 26.66 16.30
CA GLY A 150 1.42 25.83 16.50
C GLY A 150 1.42 24.52 15.71
N CYS A 151 2.60 24.01 15.37
CA CYS A 151 2.77 22.80 14.56
C CYS A 151 3.53 21.69 15.32
N ILE A 152 3.29 20.43 14.95
CA ILE A 152 4.01 19.26 15.47
C ILE A 152 4.85 18.66 14.34
N SER A 153 6.14 18.39 14.61
CA SER A 153 6.98 17.62 13.68
C SER A 153 6.93 16.12 14.01
N PHE A 154 6.50 15.31 13.04
CA PHE A 154 6.38 13.87 13.16
C PHE A 154 6.71 13.18 11.81
N GLN A 155 7.60 12.18 11.83
CA GLN A 155 8.08 11.46 10.63
C GLN A 155 8.55 12.35 9.47
N GLY A 156 9.21 13.48 9.78
CA GLY A 156 9.70 14.42 8.77
C GLY A 156 8.62 15.31 8.15
N ARG A 157 7.36 15.22 8.60
CA ARG A 157 6.25 16.10 8.21
C ARG A 157 5.84 16.99 9.37
N LYS A 158 5.33 18.19 9.06
CA LYS A 158 4.71 19.08 10.05
C LYS A 158 3.21 18.90 10.00
N TYR A 159 2.55 18.89 11.15
CA TYR A 159 1.11 18.80 11.29
C TYR A 159 0.59 20.04 12.01
N GLU A 160 -0.48 20.63 11.48
CA GLU A 160 -1.10 21.81 12.08
C GLU A 160 -1.89 21.46 13.34
N THR A 161 -1.74 22.26 14.39
CA THR A 161 -2.50 22.11 15.63
C THR A 161 -3.12 23.42 16.08
N LYS A 162 -3.82 23.41 17.20
CA LYS A 162 -4.41 24.62 17.78
C LYS A 162 -3.33 25.52 18.38
N THR A 163 -3.43 26.82 18.13
CA THR A 163 -2.52 27.83 18.71
C THR A 163 -2.53 27.83 20.23
N SER A 164 -3.64 27.43 20.87
CA SER A 164 -3.73 27.25 22.33
C SER A 164 -2.76 26.20 22.90
N LEU A 165 -2.24 25.31 22.06
CA LEU A 165 -1.33 24.23 22.45
C LEU A 165 0.15 24.59 22.25
N ILE A 166 0.47 25.81 21.80
CA ILE A 166 1.85 26.26 21.58
C ILE A 166 2.68 26.10 22.86
N GLY A 167 3.83 25.43 22.75
CA GLY A 167 4.74 25.20 23.86
C GLY A 167 4.38 24.00 24.76
N PHE A 168 3.18 23.45 24.64
CA PHE A 168 2.77 22.25 25.38
C PHE A 168 3.25 20.95 24.71
N THR A 169 3.39 19.90 25.53
CA THR A 169 3.62 18.53 25.06
C THR A 169 2.27 17.84 24.96
N VAL A 170 1.91 17.45 23.74
CA VAL A 170 0.66 16.74 23.44
C VAL A 170 0.96 15.27 23.12
N GLU A 171 -0.04 14.42 23.25
CA GLU A 171 0.02 13.03 22.82
C GLU A 171 -0.63 12.89 21.45
N ILE A 172 0.08 12.33 20.48
CA ILE A 172 -0.43 12.03 19.15
C ILE A 172 -0.79 10.56 19.07
N ALA A 173 -1.93 10.26 18.47
CA ALA A 173 -2.40 8.91 18.15
C ALA A 173 -2.50 8.77 16.62
N TYR A 174 -1.82 7.78 16.04
CA TYR A 174 -1.77 7.59 14.58
C TYR A 174 -1.77 6.12 14.16
N ASP A 175 -2.22 5.84 12.93
CA ASP A 175 -2.12 4.51 12.32
C ASP A 175 -0.80 4.43 11.52
N PRO A 176 0.11 3.49 11.82
CA PRO A 176 1.35 3.33 11.05
C PRO A 176 1.12 2.95 9.58
N MET A 177 -0.05 2.38 9.21
CA MET A 177 -0.39 2.08 7.82
C MET A 177 -0.97 3.29 7.07
N ALA A 178 -1.44 4.31 7.78
CA ALA A 178 -2.04 5.51 7.23
C ALA A 178 -1.59 6.77 8.02
N PRO A 179 -0.33 7.21 7.87
CA PRO A 179 0.23 8.31 8.66
C PRO A 179 -0.29 9.70 8.24
N GLU A 180 -1.22 9.80 7.30
CA GLU A 180 -1.71 11.08 6.78
C GLU A 180 -2.48 11.89 7.82
N THR A 181 -3.17 11.23 8.75
CA THR A 181 -3.94 11.90 9.78
C THR A 181 -3.46 11.48 11.15
N VAL A 182 -3.13 12.46 11.99
CA VAL A 182 -2.75 12.21 13.39
C VAL A 182 -3.81 12.81 14.31
N THR A 183 -4.23 12.07 15.32
CA THR A 183 -5.19 12.55 16.31
C THR A 183 -4.41 13.13 17.49
N VAL A 184 -4.69 14.38 17.86
CA VAL A 184 -4.01 15.09 18.94
C VAL A 184 -4.85 15.01 20.21
N HIS A 185 -4.24 14.53 21.30
CA HIS A 185 -4.83 14.43 22.63
C HIS A 185 -4.09 15.36 23.61
N TYR A 186 -4.87 16.16 24.35
CA TYR A 186 -4.36 16.98 25.44
C TYR A 186 -5.41 17.06 26.57
N PRO A 187 -5.01 17.01 27.86
CA PRO A 187 -5.95 17.06 28.97
C PRO A 187 -6.88 18.29 28.90
N GLY A 188 -8.19 18.06 29.00
CA GLY A 188 -9.20 19.12 28.97
C GLY A 188 -9.57 19.65 27.58
N ILE A 189 -8.98 19.13 26.51
CA ILE A 189 -9.35 19.47 25.12
C ILE A 189 -9.89 18.23 24.43
N VAL A 190 -11.02 18.39 23.74
CA VAL A 190 -11.59 17.31 22.91
C VAL A 190 -10.57 16.91 21.84
N PRO A 191 -10.24 15.62 21.70
CA PRO A 191 -9.32 15.15 20.69
C PRO A 191 -9.73 15.61 19.30
N PHE A 192 -8.77 16.01 18.48
CA PHE A 192 -9.03 16.49 17.12
C PHE A 192 -7.98 15.94 16.16
N GLN A 193 -8.36 15.82 14.88
CA GLN A 193 -7.45 15.38 13.83
C GLN A 193 -6.63 16.55 13.31
N ALA A 194 -5.32 16.34 13.21
CA ALA A 194 -4.36 17.26 12.61
C ALA A 194 -3.95 16.73 11.23
N LYS A 195 -3.98 17.64 10.26
CA LYS A 195 -3.56 17.39 8.87
C LYS A 195 -2.11 17.83 8.66
N PRO A 196 -1.39 17.23 7.70
CA PRO A 196 -0.06 17.68 7.34
C PRO A 196 -0.14 19.11 6.79
N LEU A 197 0.83 19.93 7.18
CA LEU A 197 0.99 21.28 6.67
C LEU A 197 1.37 21.19 5.18
N GLU A 198 0.44 21.55 4.32
CA GLU A 198 0.72 21.75 2.90
C GLU A 198 1.38 23.12 2.75
N ILE A 199 2.69 23.11 2.57
CA ILE A 199 3.40 24.30 2.08
C ILE A 199 3.07 24.39 0.60
N SER A 200 1.91 24.98 0.27
CA SER A 200 1.65 25.40 -1.10
C SER A 200 2.79 26.31 -1.52
N SER A 201 3.23 26.21 -2.78
CA SER A 201 4.15 27.19 -3.36
C SER A 201 3.44 28.55 -3.42
N TYR A 202 3.48 29.27 -2.32
CA TYR A 202 3.15 30.69 -2.25
C TYR A 202 4.33 31.44 -2.89
N CYS A 203 4.55 31.19 -4.18
CA CYS A 203 5.05 32.24 -5.04
C CYS A 203 3.85 33.13 -5.27
N ASP A 204 3.96 34.40 -4.89
CA ASP A 204 3.08 35.45 -5.37
C ASP A 204 2.72 35.15 -6.83
N GLN A 205 1.44 34.95 -7.13
CA GLN A 205 1.02 34.82 -8.52
C GLN A 205 1.47 36.12 -9.18
N LYS A 206 2.58 36.09 -9.92
CA LYS A 206 3.05 37.25 -10.66
C LYS A 206 1.88 37.64 -11.55
N PRO A 207 1.36 38.88 -11.44
CA PRO A 207 0.25 39.29 -12.28
C PRO A 207 0.63 39.01 -13.73
N ALA A 208 -0.26 38.32 -14.46
CA ALA A 208 -0.01 37.96 -15.84
C ALA A 208 0.32 39.26 -16.61
N LEU A 209 1.45 39.26 -17.32
CA LEU A 209 1.82 40.39 -18.17
C LEU A 209 0.68 40.60 -19.18
N PRO A 210 0.25 41.86 -19.41
CA PRO A 210 -0.80 42.14 -20.39
C PRO A 210 -0.43 41.54 -21.74
N ALA A 211 -1.43 41.07 -22.50
CA ALA A 211 -1.22 40.35 -23.77
C ALA A 211 -0.32 41.10 -24.77
N SER A 212 -0.29 42.43 -24.69
CA SER A 212 0.58 43.31 -25.50
C SER A 212 2.08 43.24 -25.17
N MET A 213 2.46 42.68 -24.02
CA MET A 213 3.84 42.52 -23.56
C MET A 213 4.35 41.08 -23.70
N GLN A 214 3.54 40.17 -24.24
CA GLN A 214 3.99 38.83 -24.57
C GLN A 214 4.74 38.87 -25.91
N PRO A 215 5.89 38.20 -26.04
CA PRO A 215 6.59 38.11 -27.32
C PRO A 215 5.67 37.37 -28.31
N VAL A 216 5.31 38.04 -29.41
CA VAL A 216 4.60 37.40 -30.52
C VAL A 216 5.58 36.44 -31.19
N GLU A 217 5.34 35.14 -31.08
CA GLU A 217 6.11 34.15 -31.82
C GLU A 217 5.82 34.33 -33.33
N PRO A 218 6.82 34.65 -34.17
CA PRO A 218 6.60 34.78 -35.60
C PRO A 218 6.29 33.40 -36.20
N GLU A 219 5.14 33.24 -36.85
CA GLU A 219 4.68 31.95 -37.38
C GLU A 219 5.64 31.35 -38.43
N THR A 220 6.33 32.18 -39.22
CA THR A 220 7.34 31.73 -40.19
C THR A 220 8.48 32.73 -40.39
N SER A 221 9.58 32.25 -40.97
CA SER A 221 10.70 33.10 -41.40
C SER A 221 10.46 33.60 -42.82
N ARG A 222 10.05 34.87 -42.96
CA ARG A 222 9.87 35.54 -44.27
C ARG A 222 11.06 35.36 -45.22
N PHE A 223 12.26 35.23 -44.66
CA PHE A 223 13.49 35.05 -45.44
C PHE A 223 13.60 33.63 -46.02
N LEU A 224 13.26 32.60 -45.23
CA LEU A 224 13.28 31.21 -45.68
C LEU A 224 12.17 30.95 -46.70
N ASP A 225 10.98 31.50 -46.49
CA ASP A 225 9.83 31.38 -47.41
C ASP A 225 10.19 31.97 -48.79
N ALA A 226 10.88 33.11 -48.83
CA ALA A 226 11.34 33.72 -50.07
C ALA A 226 12.41 32.89 -50.79
N LEU A 227 13.31 32.23 -50.04
CA LEU A 227 14.33 31.33 -50.60
C LEU A 227 13.72 30.05 -51.17
N GLU A 228 12.74 29.46 -50.50
CA GLU A 228 12.04 28.27 -50.96
C GLU A 228 11.33 28.52 -52.29
N LYS A 229 10.63 29.66 -52.42
CA LYS A 229 9.99 30.05 -53.67
C LYS A 229 11.00 30.17 -54.82
N LYS A 230 12.14 30.82 -54.58
CA LYS A 230 13.21 30.98 -55.57
C LYS A 230 13.86 29.66 -55.96
N TYR A 231 14.00 28.73 -55.00
CA TYR A 231 14.51 27.39 -55.26
C TYR A 231 13.56 26.60 -56.17
N ASN A 232 12.25 26.64 -55.88
CA ASN A 232 11.23 25.97 -56.69
C ASN A 232 11.17 26.51 -58.14
N GLU A 233 11.25 27.83 -58.32
CA GLU A 233 11.34 28.46 -59.65
C GLU A 233 12.60 28.00 -60.40
N SER A 234 13.74 27.92 -59.73
CA SER A 234 15.00 27.45 -60.34
C SER A 234 14.93 25.96 -60.71
N MET A 235 14.26 25.14 -59.90
CA MET A 235 14.06 23.72 -60.18
C MET A 235 13.12 23.49 -61.37
N GLN A 236 12.05 24.27 -61.50
CA GLN A 236 11.17 24.23 -62.67
C GLN A 236 11.93 24.60 -63.95
N GLN A 237 12.71 25.68 -63.93
CA GLN A 237 13.53 26.08 -65.09
C GLN A 237 14.55 24.99 -65.50
N ARG A 238 15.16 24.31 -64.52
CA ARG A 238 16.05 23.16 -64.81
C ARG A 238 15.29 21.98 -65.42
N ALA A 239 14.09 21.67 -64.92
CA ALA A 239 13.27 20.59 -65.45
C ALA A 239 12.80 20.88 -66.88
N ASP A 240 12.39 22.12 -67.18
CA ASP A 240 11.96 22.54 -68.51
C ASP A 240 13.13 22.53 -69.52
N ALA A 241 14.34 22.90 -69.09
CA ALA A 241 15.55 22.86 -69.92
C ALA A 241 16.03 21.43 -70.26
N ILE A 242 15.66 20.42 -69.46
CA ILE A 242 16.03 19.00 -69.65
C ILE A 242 14.94 18.23 -70.41
N SER A 243 13.75 18.82 -70.60
CA SER A 243 12.65 18.22 -71.36
C SER A 243 12.94 18.21 -72.88
N PHE A 244 13.29 17.04 -73.41
CA PHE A 244 13.40 16.75 -74.86
C PHE A 244 12.04 16.47 -75.54
N SER A 245 10.91 16.76 -74.89
CA SER A 245 9.56 16.42 -75.37
C SER A 245 9.16 17.08 -76.69
N SER A 246 9.88 18.12 -77.13
CA SER A 246 9.71 18.79 -78.44
C SER A 246 10.52 18.19 -79.58
N TYR A 247 11.50 17.31 -79.32
CA TYR A 247 12.42 16.79 -80.36
C TYR A 247 11.93 15.54 -81.11
N GLY A 248 10.75 15.00 -80.75
CA GLY A 248 10.16 13.81 -81.38
C GLY A 248 8.95 14.07 -82.29
N LYS A 249 8.47 15.33 -82.40
CA LYS A 249 7.23 15.63 -83.13
C LYS A 249 7.39 15.89 -84.64
N GLU A 250 8.62 16.02 -85.15
CA GLU A 250 8.86 16.16 -86.60
C GLU A 250 9.06 14.81 -87.33
N VAL A 251 9.24 13.69 -86.60
CA VAL A 251 9.53 12.38 -87.22
C VAL A 251 8.27 11.50 -87.42
N LEU A 252 7.10 11.92 -86.92
CA LEU A 252 5.82 11.21 -87.08
C LEU A 252 4.85 11.83 -88.10
N ALA A 253 5.31 12.83 -88.88
CA ALA A 253 4.50 13.42 -89.95
C ALA A 253 4.70 12.78 -91.34
N ASN A 254 5.63 11.83 -91.50
CA ASN A 254 5.88 11.13 -92.77
C ASN A 254 5.80 9.60 -92.58
N GLY A 255 4.57 9.08 -92.60
CA GLY A 255 4.28 7.65 -92.54
C GLY A 255 2.78 7.35 -92.66
N ASN A 256 2.28 7.40 -93.90
CA ASN A 256 1.11 6.74 -94.51
C ASN A 256 -0.25 6.79 -93.74
N VAL A 257 -1.35 7.24 -94.36
CA VAL A 257 -1.81 6.95 -95.74
C VAL A 257 -2.24 8.22 -96.47
#